data_AF-U2E4X3-F1
#
_entry.id   AF-U2E4X3-F1
#
_cell.length_a   1.000
_cell.length_b   1.000
_cell.length_c   1.000
_cell.angle_alpha   90.00
_cell.angle_beta   90.00
_cell.angle_gamma   90.00
#
_symmetry.space_group_name_H-M   'P 1'
#
loop_
_entity.id
_entity.type
_entity.pdbx_description
1 polymer ?
#
loop_
_entity_poly.entity_id
_entity_poly.type
_entity_poly.pdbx_seq_one_letter_code
_entity_poly.pdbx_strand_id
1 'polypeptide(L)' 'MKEVKGMKEYEIIIETINPCGGDRHSQQEIVEAKIESPEAFVKEKGRFPIIDKIENPDGGVVIVTGDGKGYMVRYTFSE' A
#
# COMPACT_ATOMS: atom_id res chain seq x y z
N MET A 1 -22.59 -16.57 9.19
CA MET A 1 -21.43 -15.87 8.60
C MET A 1 -21.44 -14.47 9.18
N LYS A 2 -20.42 -14.08 9.97
CA LYS A 2 -20.38 -12.72 10.51
C LYS A 2 -20.02 -11.79 9.36
N GLU A 3 -20.94 -10.91 9.00
CA GLU A 3 -20.66 -9.74 8.19
C GLU A 3 -19.55 -8.96 8.91
N VAL A 4 -18.36 -8.87 8.32
CA VAL A 4 -17.26 -8.09 8.90
C VAL A 4 -17.61 -6.62 8.65
N LYS A 5 -18.32 -6.00 9.60
CA LYS A 5 -18.53 -4.54 9.65
C LYS A 5 -17.16 -3.87 9.54
N GLY A 6 -16.85 -3.25 8.40
CA GLY A 6 -15.60 -2.51 8.21
C GLY A 6 -14.92 -2.70 6.85
N MET A 7 -15.36 -3.66 6.03
CA MET A 7 -14.78 -3.81 4.68
C MET A 7 -15.20 -2.67 3.75
N LYS A 8 -14.22 -1.92 3.24
CA LYS A 8 -14.39 -0.83 2.28
C LYS A 8 -13.71 -1.20 0.96
N GLU A 9 -14.24 -0.67 -0.13
CA GLU A 9 -13.62 -0.77 -1.45
C GLU A 9 -12.56 0.33 -1.54
N TYR A 10 -11.37 -0.05 -2.00
CA TYR A 10 -10.27 0.87 -2.23
C TYR A 10 -9.73 0.66 -3.64
N GLU A 11 -9.44 1.76 -4.32
CA GLU A 11 -8.43 1.77 -5.38
C GLU A 11 -7.05 1.87 -4.72
N ILE A 12 -6.18 0.91 -5.03
CA ILE A 12 -4.86 0.76 -4.43
C ILE A 12 -3.83 0.91 -5.53
N ILE A 13 -3.03 1.97 -5.46
CA ILE A 13 -1.87 2.16 -6.32
C ILE A 13 -0.66 1.57 -5.60
N ILE A 14 -0.01 0.59 -6.23
CA ILE A 14 1.17 -0.10 -5.70
C ILE A 14 2.37 0.26 -6.57
N GLU A 15 3.33 1.00 -6.01
CA GLU A 15 4.54 1.43 -6.69
C GLU A 15 5.75 0.73 -6.09
N THR A 16 6.42 -0.11 -6.88
CA THR A 16 7.66 -0.78 -6.48
C THR A 16 8.86 0.02 -6.97
N ILE A 17 9.67 0.50 -6.03
CA ILE A 17 10.90 1.26 -6.28
C ILE A 17 12.09 0.34 -5.99
N ASN A 18 12.93 0.12 -7.00
CA ASN A 18 14.12 -0.70 -6.88
C ASN A 18 15.38 0.17 -6.65
N PRO A 19 16.39 -0.34 -5.93
CA PRO A 19 17.59 0.43 -5.60
C PRO A 19 18.43 0.82 -6.83
N CYS A 20 18.27 0.10 -7.95
CA CYS A 20 19.05 0.30 -9.17
C CYS A 20 18.42 1.26 -10.19
N GLY A 21 17.15 1.66 -10.02
CA GLY A 21 16.41 2.48 -10.99
C GLY A 21 15.90 3.83 -10.47
N GLY A 22 15.89 4.04 -9.15
CA GLY A 22 15.25 5.22 -8.53
C GLY A 22 13.76 5.34 -8.88
N ASP A 23 13.11 6.43 -8.48
CA ASP A 23 11.68 6.64 -8.75
C ASP A 23 11.31 6.59 -10.25
N ARG A 24 12.26 6.93 -11.14
CA ARG A 24 12.09 6.97 -12.61
C ARG A 24 11.84 5.61 -13.26
N HIS A 25 12.14 4.51 -12.57
CA HIS A 25 11.88 3.15 -13.04
C HIS A 25 10.98 2.36 -12.08
N SER A 26 10.15 3.07 -11.31
CA SER A 26 9.14 2.42 -10.48
C SER A 26 8.14 1.66 -11.35
N GLN A 27 7.80 0.44 -10.93
CA GLN A 27 6.71 -0.33 -11.53
C GLN A 27 5.44 -0.01 -10.76
N GLN A 28 4.41 0.47 -11.47
CA GLN A 28 3.12 0.82 -10.88
C GLN A 28 2.07 -0.21 -11.29
N GLU A 29 1.30 -0.67 -10.31
CA GLU A 29 0.10 -1.48 -10.47
C GLU A 29 -1.08 -0.77 -9.81
N ILE A 30 -2.28 -0.91 -10.38
CA ILE A 30 -3.54 -0.42 -9.79
C ILE A 30 -4.41 -1.62 -9.51
N VAL A 31 -4.89 -1.74 -8.28
CA VAL A 31 -5.71 -2.85 -7.81
C VAL A 31 -6.95 -2.29 -7.11
N GLU A 32 -8.12 -2.79 -7.49
CA GLU A 32 -9.35 -2.54 -6.75
C GLU A 32 -9.61 -3.70 -5.80
N ALA A 33 -9.75 -3.43 -4.51
CA ALA A 33 -9.98 -4.48 -3.52
C ALA A 33 -10.90 -4.03 -2.39
N LYS A 34 -11.77 -4.96 -1.97
CA LYS A 34 -12.59 -4.82 -0.78
C LYS A 34 -11.85 -5.38 0.43
N ILE A 35 -11.34 -4.50 1.28
CA ILE A 35 -10.42 -4.84 2.39
C ILE A 35 -10.91 -4.24 3.71
N GLU A 36 -10.47 -4.83 4.83
CA GLU A 36 -10.81 -4.34 6.17
C GLU A 36 -10.11 -3.03 6.50
N SER A 37 -8.84 -2.89 6.11
CA SER A 37 -8.07 -1.65 6.26
C SER A 37 -6.82 -1.68 5.37
N PRO A 38 -6.28 -0.50 5.00
CA PRO A 38 -4.99 -0.40 4.30
C PRO A 38 -3.86 -1.19 4.98
N GLU A 39 -3.73 -1.10 6.30
CA GLU A 39 -2.67 -1.80 7.04
C GLU A 39 -2.83 -3.33 7.00
N ALA A 40 -4.06 -3.84 7.07
CA ALA A 40 -4.32 -5.28 6.98
C ALA A 40 -3.95 -5.82 5.60
N PHE A 41 -4.28 -5.08 4.54
CA PHE A 41 -3.90 -5.45 3.17
C PHE A 41 -2.38 -5.51 3.01
N VAL A 42 -1.65 -4.48 3.47
CA VAL A 42 -0.18 -4.47 3.38
C VAL A 42 0.44 -5.57 4.25
N LYS A 43 -0.11 -5.89 5.42
CA LYS A 43 0.39 -6.99 6.26
C LYS A 43 0.17 -8.37 5.62
N GLU A 44 -0.93 -8.56 4.89
CA GLU A 44 -1.23 -9.84 4.22
C GLU A 44 -0.47 -9.99 2.89
N LYS A 45 -0.44 -8.95 2.06
CA LYS A 45 0.09 -8.98 0.69
C LYS A 45 1.51 -8.43 0.55
N GLY A 46 1.92 -7.57 1.46
CA GLY A 46 3.20 -6.88 1.40
C GLY A 46 4.37 -7.83 1.62
N ARG A 47 5.45 -7.60 0.86
CA ARG A 47 6.67 -8.41 0.95
C ARG A 47 7.62 -7.94 2.05
N PHE A 48 7.51 -6.68 2.46
CA PHE A 48 8.47 -6.01 3.33
C PHE A 48 7.76 -5.42 4.56
N PRO A 49 8.49 -5.19 5.68
CA PRO A 49 7.90 -4.52 6.84
C PRO A 49 7.45 -3.10 6.49
N ILE A 50 6.39 -2.65 7.16
CA ILE A 50 5.93 -1.26 7.12
C ILE A 50 6.98 -0.37 7.79
N ILE A 51 7.38 0.68 7.08
CA ILE A 51 8.35 1.68 7.53
C ILE A 51 7.62 2.96 7.93
N ASP A 52 6.60 3.35 7.17
CA ASP A 52 5.87 4.59 7.38
C ASP A 52 4.40 4.48 6.97
N LYS A 53 3.55 5.31 7.59
CA LYS A 53 2.15 5.48 7.25
C LYS A 53 1.76 6.95 7.34
N ILE A 54 1.14 7.45 6.27
CA ILE A 54 0.65 8.82 6.18
C ILE A 54 -0.85 8.76 5.91
N GLU A 55 -1.63 9.47 6.72
CA GLU A 55 -3.06 9.68 6.51
C GLU A 55 -3.26 11.10 5.98
N ASN A 56 -3.81 11.21 4.78
CA ASN A 56 -4.05 12.49 4.12
C ASN A 56 -5.36 13.11 4.63
N PRO A 57 -5.48 14.45 4.65
CA PRO A 57 -6.70 15.13 5.09
C PRO A 57 -7.96 14.80 4.26
N ASP A 58 -7.78 14.33 3.03
CA ASP A 58 -8.84 13.89 2.12
C ASP A 58 -9.33 12.46 2.39
N GLY A 59 -8.74 11.76 3.37
CA GLY A 59 -9.07 10.38 3.71
C GLY A 59 -8.21 9.35 2.99
N GLY A 60 -7.31 9.76 2.09
CA GLY A 60 -6.36 8.85 1.45
C GLY A 60 -5.31 8.35 2.46
N VAL A 61 -4.84 7.11 2.27
CA VAL A 61 -3.80 6.53 3.12
C VAL A 61 -2.61 6.12 2.26
N VAL A 62 -1.41 6.50 2.67
CA VAL A 62 -0.16 6.06 2.03
C VAL A 62 0.60 5.20 3.02
N ILE A 63 0.97 3.98 2.63
CA ILE A 63 1.81 3.07 3.41
C ILE A 63 3.09 2.80 2.62
N VAL A 64 4.24 2.94 3.28
CA VAL A 64 5.55 2.62 2.69
C VAL A 64 6.12 1.40 3.39
N THR A 65 6.57 0.43 2.59
CA THR A 65 7.30 -0.76 3.06
C THR A 65 8.69 -0.80 2.44
N GLY A 66 9.63 -1.51 3.05
CA GLY A 66 10.95 -1.69 2.45
C GLY A 66 11.88 -2.62 3.23
N ASP A 67 12.97 -3.01 2.58
CA ASP A 67 13.92 -4.00 3.10
C ASP A 67 15.15 -3.40 3.81
N GLY A 68 15.22 -2.07 3.89
CA GLY A 68 16.38 -1.35 4.43
C GLY A 68 17.62 -1.36 3.51
N LYS A 69 17.52 -1.95 2.31
CA LYS A 69 18.61 -2.03 1.31
C LYS A 69 18.26 -1.28 0.02
N GLY A 70 17.22 -0.47 0.06
CA GLY A 70 16.78 0.40 -1.03
C GLY A 70 15.67 -0.19 -1.90
N TYR A 71 15.13 -1.37 -1.59
CA TYR A 71 13.82 -1.76 -2.10
C TYR A 71 12.73 -1.10 -1.27
N MET A 72 11.82 -0.41 -1.94
CA MET A 72 10.66 0.21 -1.32
C MET A 72 9.41 -0.13 -2.12
N VAL A 73 8.28 -0.29 -1.43
CA VAL A 73 6.96 -0.37 -2.07
C VAL A 73 6.06 0.65 -1.40
N ARG A 74 5.50 1.56 -2.20
CA ARG A 74 4.53 2.56 -1.77
C ARG A 74 3.14 2.10 -2.17
N TYR A 75 2.23 2.08 -1.21
CA TYR A 75 0.83 1.78 -1.40
C TYR A 75 0.04 3.06 -1.17
N THR A 76 -0.76 3.49 -2.13
CA THR A 76 -1.68 4.62 -1.99
C THR A 76 -3.10 4.08 -2.08
N PHE A 77 -3.89 4.32 -1.04
CA PHE A 77 -5.27 3.87 -0.91
C PHE A 77 -6.21 5.07 -1.03
N SER A 78 -7.20 4.96 -1.92
CA SER A 78 -8.32 5.90 -2.06
C SER A 78 -9.65 5.13 -2.04
N GLU A 79 -10.64 5.67 -1.32
CA GLU A 79 -12.03 5.15 -1.26
C GLU A 79 -12.88 5.65 -2.43
#